data_AF-A0A7K4AAD5-F1
#
_entry.id   AF-A0A7K4AAD5-F1
#
_cell.length_a   1.000
_cell.length_b   1.000
_cell.length_c   1.000
_cell.angle_alpha   90.00
_cell.angle_beta   90.00
_cell.angle_gamma   90.00
#
_symmetry.space_group_name_H-M   'P 1'
#
loop_
_entity.id
_entity.type
_entity.pdbx_description
1 polymer ?
#
loop_
_entity_poly.entity_id
_entity_poly.type
_entity_poly.pdbx_seq_one_letter_code
_entity_poly.pdbx_strand_id
1 'polypeptide(L)' 'MACWNWFNNILEEAGVEVTEDNRDFIDAVLEQYLSERSAQGRCSRIPSKASDQISGDRNLRDELIERLKIAAKTQQ' A
#
# COMPACT_ATOMS: atom_id res chain seq x y z
N MET A 1 -7.68 -12.84 5.13
CA MET A 1 -6.96 -12.40 6.35
C MET A 1 -5.46 -12.75 6.35
N ALA A 2 -4.76 -12.71 5.19
CA ALA A 2 -3.31 -12.94 5.14
C ALA A 2 -2.57 -11.95 4.22
N CYS A 3 -3.26 -10.89 3.76
CA CYS A 3 -2.72 -9.97 2.76
C CYS A 3 -1.92 -8.80 3.37
N TRP A 4 -1.84 -8.68 4.70
CA TRP A 4 -1.21 -7.55 5.41
C TRP A 4 0.28 -7.74 5.67
N ASN A 5 0.78 -8.98 5.60
CA ASN A 5 2.13 -9.29 6.08
C ASN A 5 3.24 -8.59 5.26
N TRP A 6 3.00 -8.36 3.96
CA TRP A 6 3.94 -7.64 3.10
C TRP A 6 3.77 -6.12 3.21
N PHE A 7 2.55 -5.64 3.47
CA PHE A 7 2.28 -4.22 3.69
C PHE A 7 2.95 -3.72 4.96
N ASN A 8 3.07 -4.54 6.01
CA ASN A 8 3.79 -4.17 7.22
C ASN A 8 5.22 -3.71 6.92
N ASN A 9 5.94 -4.38 6.01
CA ASN A 9 7.31 -3.99 5.66
C ASN A 9 7.34 -2.63 4.92
N ILE A 10 6.40 -2.41 3.99
CA ILE A 10 6.23 -1.14 3.27
C ILE A 10 5.87 0.00 4.24
N LEU A 11 4.98 -0.28 5.21
CA LEU A 11 4.49 0.66 6.19
C LEU A 11 5.60 1.02 7.19
N GLU A 12 6.40 0.05 7.62
CA GLU A 12 7.62 0.30 8.41
C GLU A 12 8.59 1.23 7.67
N GLU A 13 8.85 0.98 6.38
CA GLU A 13 9.69 1.87 5.57
C GLU A 13 9.05 3.24 5.32
N ALA A 14 7.73 3.30 5.31
CA ALA A 14 6.99 4.55 5.27
C ALA A 14 7.06 5.32 6.60
N GLY A 15 7.47 4.68 7.69
CA GLY A 15 7.38 5.22 9.04
C GLY A 15 5.94 5.35 9.53
N VAL A 16 5.03 4.55 8.98
CA VAL A 16 3.62 4.51 9.34
C VAL A 16 3.41 3.32 10.26
N GLU A 17 3.15 3.59 11.53
CA GLU A 17 2.80 2.55 12.50
C GLU A 17 1.37 2.08 12.25
N VAL A 18 1.15 0.77 12.11
CA VAL A 18 -0.19 0.19 11.97
C VAL A 18 -0.81 0.00 13.34
N THR A 19 -1.89 0.72 13.60
CA THR A 19 -2.77 0.58 14.76
C THR A 19 -4.14 0.05 14.30
N GLU A 20 -4.98 -0.39 15.24
CA GLU A 20 -6.32 -0.86 14.89
C GLU A 20 -7.19 0.26 14.30
N ASP A 21 -7.00 1.51 14.75
CA ASP A 21 -7.73 2.69 14.27
C ASP A 21 -7.35 3.10 12.85
N ASN A 22 -6.06 3.02 12.49
CA ASN A 22 -5.61 3.41 11.15
C ASN A 22 -5.60 2.24 10.16
N ARG A 23 -5.95 1.05 10.62
CA ARG A 23 -5.99 -0.16 9.80
C ARG A 23 -6.94 -0.02 8.63
N ASP A 24 -8.17 0.42 8.89
CA ASP A 24 -9.18 0.67 7.87
C ASP A 24 -8.78 1.79 6.91
N PHE A 25 -8.11 2.84 7.42
CA PHE A 25 -7.58 3.91 6.59
C PHE A 25 -6.51 3.40 5.62
N ILE A 26 -5.55 2.63 6.12
CA ILE A 26 -4.49 2.03 5.30
C ILE A 26 -5.12 1.10 4.27
N ASP A 27 -6.07 0.24 4.66
CA ASP A 27 -6.77 -0.64 3.73
C ASP A 27 -7.45 0.15 2.60
N ALA A 28 -8.10 1.27 2.92
CA ALA A 28 -8.73 2.15 1.92
C ALA A 28 -7.72 2.80 0.96
N VAL A 29 -6.57 3.28 1.48
CA VAL A 29 -5.48 3.85 0.64
C VAL A 29 -4.93 2.78 -0.30
N LEU A 30 -4.75 1.57 0.20
CA LEU A 30 -4.25 0.43 -0.57
C LEU A 30 -5.26 0.01 -1.64
N GLU A 31 -6.53 -0.13 -1.29
CA GLU A 31 -7.59 -0.45 -2.24
C GLU A 31 -7.66 0.60 -3.36
N GLN A 32 -7.60 1.88 -3.01
CA GLN A 32 -7.58 2.97 -3.98
C GLN A 32 -6.36 2.87 -4.91
N TYR A 33 -5.17 2.71 -4.35
CA TYR A 33 -3.93 2.58 -5.11
C TYR A 33 -3.99 1.41 -6.09
N LEU A 34 -4.42 0.24 -5.61
CA LEU A 34 -4.56 -0.97 -6.42
C LEU A 34 -5.62 -0.81 -7.50
N SER A 35 -6.73 -0.15 -7.19
CA SER A 35 -7.79 0.16 -8.17
C SER A 35 -7.24 1.03 -9.30
N GLU A 36 -6.56 2.13 -8.98
CA GLU A 36 -5.97 3.03 -9.98
C GLU A 36 -4.88 2.36 -10.82
N ARG A 37 -3.96 1.64 -10.18
CA ARG A 37 -2.87 0.96 -10.89
C ARG A 37 -3.35 -0.22 -11.70
N SER A 38 -4.38 -0.92 -11.25
CA SER A 38 -5.03 -1.97 -12.04
C SER A 38 -5.79 -1.41 -13.25
N ALA A 39 -6.45 -0.26 -13.10
CA ALA A 39 -7.07 0.45 -14.22
C ALA A 39 -6.04 0.90 -15.27
N GLN A 40 -4.82 1.21 -14.84
CA GLN A 40 -3.69 1.51 -15.73
C GLN A 40 -2.96 0.28 -16.27
N GLY A 41 -3.38 -0.93 -15.89
CA GLY A 41 -2.72 -2.18 -16.29
C GLY A 41 -1.32 -2.38 -15.70
N ARG A 42 -0.96 -1.61 -14.66
CA ARG A 42 0.38 -1.66 -14.03
C ARG A 42 0.50 -2.73 -12.95
N CYS A 43 -0.59 -3.06 -12.26
CA CYS A 43 -0.60 -4.15 -11.29
C CYS A 43 -1.95 -4.89 -11.27
N SER A 44 -2.00 -6.07 -10.64
CA SER A 44 -3.27 -6.75 -10.39
C SER A 44 -4.13 -5.97 -9.38
N ARG A 45 -5.46 -6.05 -9.52
CA ARG A 45 -6.42 -5.52 -8.52
C ARG A 45 -6.43 -6.34 -7.22
N ILE A 46 -5.90 -7.57 -7.28
CA ILE A 46 -5.82 -8.47 -6.13
C ILE A 46 -4.62 -8.07 -5.26
N PRO A 47 -4.80 -7.70 -3.99
CA PRO A 47 -3.72 -7.23 -3.12
C PRO A 47 -2.56 -8.22 -3.00
N SER A 48 -2.88 -9.52 -2.89
CA SER A 48 -1.87 -10.58 -2.80
C SER A 48 -1.10 -10.84 -4.10
N LYS A 49 -1.57 -10.36 -5.26
CA LYS A 49 -0.80 -10.46 -6.51
C LYS A 49 -0.06 -9.15 -6.81
N ALA A 50 -0.70 -8.05 -6.44
CA ALA A 50 -0.07 -6.75 -6.51
C ALA A 50 1.11 -6.66 -5.57
N SER A 51 1.05 -7.30 -4.40
CA SER A 51 2.16 -7.40 -3.45
C SER A 51 3.44 -7.91 -4.06
N ASP A 52 3.36 -9.03 -4.79
CA ASP A 52 4.52 -9.63 -5.44
C ASP A 52 5.05 -8.73 -6.55
N GLN A 53 4.16 -8.07 -7.30
CA GLN A 53 4.54 -7.13 -8.36
C GLN A 53 5.17 -5.85 -7.80
N ILE A 54 4.59 -5.28 -6.75
CA ILE A 54 5.07 -4.06 -6.08
C ILE A 54 6.38 -4.35 -5.34
N SER A 55 6.48 -5.49 -4.65
CA SER A 55 7.73 -5.87 -3.99
C SER A 55 8.85 -6.21 -4.99
N GLY A 56 8.50 -6.70 -6.18
CA GLY A 56 9.45 -6.95 -7.26
C GLY A 56 9.82 -5.70 -8.06
N ASP A 57 8.99 -4.66 -8.05
CA ASP A 57 9.19 -3.42 -8.81
C ASP A 57 9.47 -2.24 -7.87
N ARG A 58 10.73 -1.79 -7.86
CA ARG A 58 11.17 -0.68 -7.01
C ARG A 58 10.36 0.61 -7.25
N ASN A 59 9.97 0.90 -8.49
CA ASN A 59 9.19 2.12 -8.76
C ASN A 59 7.81 2.05 -8.13
N LEU A 60 7.12 0.91 -8.25
CA LEU A 60 5.81 0.74 -7.62
C LEU A 60 5.91 0.75 -6.09
N ARG A 61 6.97 0.16 -5.55
CA ARG A 61 7.27 0.18 -4.11
C ARG A 61 7.46 1.60 -3.58
N ASP A 62 8.38 2.35 -4.17
CA ASP A 62 8.70 3.72 -3.74
C ASP A 62 7.48 4.64 -3.87
N GLU A 63 6.70 4.48 -4.93
CA GLU A 63 5.47 5.25 -5.16
C GLU A 63 4.38 4.93 -4.11
N LEU A 64 4.23 3.65 -3.73
CA LEU A 64 3.32 3.26 -2.66
C LEU A 64 3.77 3.82 -1.31
N ILE A 65 5.07 3.75 -1.01
CA ILE A 65 5.66 4.31 0.23
C ILE A 65 5.41 5.82 0.29
N GLU A 66 5.66 6.56 -0.80
CA GLU A 66 5.45 8.00 -0.86
C GLU A 66 3.97 8.34 -0.64
N ARG A 67 3.06 7.57 -1.26
CA ARG A 67 1.62 7.78 -1.11
C ARG A 67 1.14 7.50 0.31
N LEU A 68 1.66 6.46 0.95
CA LEU A 68 1.40 6.16 2.36
C LEU A 68 1.93 7.25 3.28
N LYS A 69 3.14 7.78 3.02
CA LYS A 69 3.70 8.93 3.77
C LYS A 69 2.82 10.18 3.65
N ILE A 70 2.35 10.48 2.44
CA ILE A 70 1.46 11.62 2.20
C ILE A 70 0.12 11.40 2.91
N ALA A 71 -0.50 10.24 2.72
CA ALA A 71 -1.77 9.88 3.33
C ALA A 71 -1.71 9.95 4.87
N ALA A 72 -0.64 9.43 5.47
CA ALA A 72 -0.40 9.50 6.91
C ALA A 72 -0.15 10.94 7.40
N LYS A 73 0.56 11.77 6.63
CA LYS A 73 0.73 13.21 6.95
C LYS A 73 -0.56 14.02 6.83
N THR A 74 -1.47 13.65 5.93
CA THR A 74 -2.76 14.35 5.75
C THR A 74 -3.79 13.99 6.83
N GLN A 75 -3.58 12.89 7.57
CA GLN A 75 -4.40 12.50 8.73
C GLN A 75 -3.92 13.10 10.06
N GLN A 76 -2.84 13.90 10.07
CA GLN A 76 -2.23 14.54 11.23
C GLN A 76 -2.57 16.03 11.29
#